data_AF-A0A3E4EF24-F1
#
_entry.id   AF-A0A3E4EF24-F1
#
_cell.length_a   1.000
_cell.length_b   1.000
_cell.length_c   1.000
_cell.angle_alpha   90.00
_cell.angle_beta   90.00
_cell.angle_gamma   90.00
#
_symmetry.space_group_name_H-M   'P 1'
#
loop_
_entity.id
_entity.type
_entity.pdbx_description
1 polymer ?
#
loop_
_entity_poly.entity_id
_entity_poly.type
_entity_poly.pdbx_seq_one_letter_code
_entity_poly.pdbx_strand_id
1 'polypeptide(L)'
;MAELWTLLTENPATFKGGGIWRIMVNINDALTAIAYGLLVLFFAAGIIKTCGSFTDLKKPEHVLKAFIRFALAQGAITYGMELMQALFSIVQGIVTTVMSGSSMAGSVTELPTEIVDKIESVGMLESIPLWIVTLLGSLLITVLSFVMILTVYGRMFKIYMYTAIAPIPISSFAGEPTQSIGKNFIRSYVGVCLEGAIIALACIIFSAYAASPPAVGDTELSAVTIVWNYVGELVFNLLVLVGAIKASDRIVREMMGLGG
;
A
#
# COMPACT_ATOMS: atom_id res chain seq x y z
N MET A 1 5.83 -16.66 -0.47
CA MET A 1 5.53 -15.67 -1.54
C MET A 1 4.08 -15.75 -2.03
N ALA A 2 3.53 -16.94 -2.31
CA ALA A 2 2.13 -17.07 -2.77
C ALA A 2 1.09 -16.46 -1.80
N GLU A 3 1.27 -16.62 -0.49
CA GLU A 3 0.37 -15.97 0.49
C GLU A 3 0.54 -14.45 0.58
N LEU A 4 1.77 -13.94 0.41
CA LEU A 4 2.01 -12.49 0.40
C LEU A 4 1.37 -11.86 -0.86
N TRP A 5 1.39 -12.60 -1.96
CA TRP A 5 0.82 -12.24 -3.24
C TRP A 5 -0.71 -12.21 -3.24
N THR A 6 -1.35 -13.22 -2.67
CA THR A 6 -2.80 -13.21 -2.46
C THR A 6 -3.18 -12.05 -1.55
N LEU A 7 -2.48 -11.83 -0.43
CA LEU A 7 -2.75 -10.70 0.47
C LEU A 7 -2.56 -9.31 -0.16
N LEU A 8 -1.67 -9.15 -1.13
CA LEU A 8 -1.44 -7.86 -1.82
C LEU A 8 -2.58 -7.49 -2.78
N THR A 9 -3.15 -8.51 -3.43
CA THR A 9 -4.17 -8.39 -4.48
C THR A 9 -5.60 -8.60 -3.95
N GLU A 10 -5.73 -9.12 -2.73
CA GLU A 10 -7.03 -9.39 -2.13
C GLU A 10 -7.80 -8.09 -1.88
N ASN A 11 -9.10 -8.14 -2.17
CA ASN A 11 -9.99 -7.02 -1.98
C ASN A 11 -10.29 -6.83 -0.47
N PRO A 12 -10.05 -5.63 0.12
CA PRO A 12 -10.39 -5.32 1.50
C PRO A 12 -11.86 -5.58 1.84
N ALA A 13 -12.77 -5.48 0.88
CA ALA A 13 -14.19 -5.73 1.11
C ALA A 13 -14.50 -7.20 1.40
N THR A 14 -13.71 -8.13 0.84
CA THR A 14 -13.90 -9.59 1.00
C THR A 14 -12.95 -10.22 2.00
N PHE A 15 -11.91 -9.50 2.41
CA PHE A 15 -10.89 -9.98 3.32
C PHE A 15 -11.48 -10.55 4.61
N LYS A 16 -11.06 -11.78 4.98
CA LYS A 16 -11.56 -12.53 6.14
C LYS A 16 -13.09 -12.61 6.22
N GLY A 17 -13.75 -12.77 5.07
CA GLY A 17 -15.21 -12.90 4.98
C GLY A 17 -15.98 -11.58 5.13
N GLY A 18 -15.30 -10.43 4.97
CA GLY A 18 -15.93 -9.10 4.92
C GLY A 18 -16.46 -8.57 6.26
N GLY A 19 -16.25 -9.30 7.37
CA GLY A 19 -16.70 -8.87 8.69
C GLY A 19 -16.08 -7.55 9.14
N ILE A 20 -14.77 -7.37 8.88
CA ILE A 20 -14.04 -6.13 9.18
C ILE A 20 -14.59 -4.98 8.34
N TRP A 21 -14.75 -5.21 7.03
CA TRP A 21 -15.31 -4.21 6.12
C TRP A 21 -16.69 -3.74 6.58
N ARG A 22 -17.59 -4.65 6.96
CA ARG A 22 -18.92 -4.29 7.48
C ARG A 22 -18.86 -3.40 8.72
N ILE A 23 -17.94 -3.67 9.65
CA ILE A 23 -17.75 -2.79 10.82
C ILE A 23 -17.32 -1.39 10.38
N MET A 24 -16.41 -1.29 9.41
CA MET A 24 -15.93 -0.01 8.89
C MET A 24 -17.01 0.76 8.14
N VAL A 25 -17.85 0.07 7.35
CA VAL A 25 -19.02 0.66 6.68
C VAL A 25 -20.00 1.20 7.72
N ASN A 26 -20.30 0.43 8.78
CA ASN A 26 -21.19 0.90 9.84
C ASN A 26 -20.66 2.16 10.55
N ILE A 27 -19.34 2.24 10.77
CA ILE A 27 -18.69 3.45 11.32
C ILE A 27 -18.82 4.61 10.33
N ASN A 28 -18.55 4.37 9.05
CA ASN A 28 -18.70 5.38 8.00
C ASN A 28 -20.13 5.92 7.93
N ASP A 29 -21.13 5.05 7.98
CA ASP A 29 -22.55 5.43 7.97
C ASP A 29 -22.90 6.29 9.20
N ALA A 30 -22.41 5.90 10.39
CA ALA A 30 -22.59 6.71 11.61
C ALA A 30 -21.92 8.09 11.48
N LEU A 31 -20.72 8.16 10.89
CA LEU A 31 -20.00 9.41 10.66
C LEU A 31 -20.62 10.26 9.55
N THR A 32 -21.40 9.68 8.64
CA THR A 32 -22.09 10.41 7.57
C THR A 32 -23.10 11.42 8.12
N ALA A 33 -23.81 11.08 9.19
CA ALA A 33 -24.68 12.04 9.87
C ALA A 33 -23.92 13.26 10.42
N ILE A 34 -22.75 13.02 11.02
CA ILE A 34 -21.86 14.08 11.53
C ILE A 34 -21.31 14.91 10.36
N ALA A 35 -20.96 14.25 9.25
CA ALA A 35 -20.45 14.89 8.06
C ALA A 35 -21.46 15.85 7.43
N TYR A 36 -22.75 15.54 7.42
CA TYR A 36 -23.78 16.50 6.97
C TYR A 36 -23.86 17.73 7.88
N GLY A 37 -23.71 17.55 9.20
CA GLY A 37 -23.62 18.70 10.13
C GLY A 37 -22.40 19.58 9.85
N LEU A 38 -21.24 18.96 9.64
CA LEU A 38 -20.01 19.65 9.26
C LEU A 38 -20.11 20.32 7.88
N LEU A 39 -20.78 19.70 6.92
CA LEU A 39 -21.02 20.24 5.58
C LEU A 39 -21.72 21.60 5.66
N VAL A 40 -22.79 21.69 6.47
CA VAL A 40 -23.53 22.95 6.68
C VAL A 40 -22.66 23.99 7.37
N LEU A 41 -21.86 23.60 8.37
CA LEU A 41 -20.95 24.50 9.06
C LEU A 41 -19.86 25.06 8.13
N PHE A 42 -19.22 24.20 7.33
CA PHE A 42 -18.19 24.61 6.37
C PHE A 42 -18.76 25.45 5.24
N PHE A 43 -20.00 25.16 4.81
CA PHE A 43 -20.70 25.99 3.85
C PHE A 43 -21.00 27.39 4.41
N ALA A 44 -21.53 27.47 5.64
CA ALA A 44 -21.79 28.75 6.30
C ALA A 44 -20.50 29.57 6.49
N ALA A 45 -19.43 28.94 6.96
CA ALA A 45 -18.11 29.57 7.08
C ALA A 45 -17.55 30.03 5.72
N GLY A 46 -17.78 29.24 4.66
CA GLY A 46 -17.44 29.58 3.28
C GLY A 46 -18.19 30.83 2.81
N ILE A 47 -19.51 30.88 2.99
CA ILE A 47 -20.31 32.06 2.64
C ILE A 47 -19.84 33.30 3.40
N ILE A 48 -19.64 33.22 4.72
CA ILE A 48 -19.21 34.37 5.53
C ILE A 48 -17.88 34.94 5.01
N LYS A 49 -16.94 34.08 4.62
CA LYS A 49 -15.62 34.50 4.15
C LYS A 49 -15.66 35.03 2.71
N THR A 50 -16.40 34.39 1.82
CA THR A 50 -16.50 34.77 0.40
C THR A 50 -17.43 36.00 0.21
N CYS A 51 -18.38 36.22 1.12
CA CYS A 51 -19.40 37.27 1.05
C CYS A 51 -19.24 38.34 2.14
N GLY A 52 -18.01 38.62 2.60
CA GLY A 52 -17.72 39.61 3.65
C GLY A 52 -18.16 41.05 3.35
N SER A 53 -18.63 41.33 2.13
CA SER A 53 -19.29 42.58 1.74
C SER A 53 -20.70 42.31 1.18
N PHE A 54 -21.71 43.03 1.68
CA PHE A 54 -23.11 42.92 1.22
C PHE A 54 -23.29 43.19 -0.28
N THR A 55 -22.31 43.82 -0.94
CA THR A 55 -22.31 44.09 -2.38
C THR A 55 -22.02 42.83 -3.22
N ASP A 56 -21.25 41.88 -2.70
CA ASP A 56 -20.93 40.63 -3.40
C ASP A 56 -22.03 39.57 -3.26
N LEU A 57 -22.85 39.63 -2.19
CA LEU A 57 -24.07 38.82 -2.06
C LEU A 57 -25.11 39.11 -3.14
N LYS A 58 -25.09 40.33 -3.72
CA LYS A 58 -26.00 40.73 -4.79
C LYS A 58 -25.62 40.18 -6.15
N LYS A 59 -24.42 39.60 -6.31
CA LYS A 59 -24.01 38.93 -7.54
C LYS A 59 -24.51 37.48 -7.50
N PRO A 60 -25.55 37.11 -8.27
CA PRO A 60 -26.11 35.76 -8.24
C PRO A 60 -25.08 34.68 -8.58
N GLU A 61 -24.03 35.02 -9.33
CA GLU A 61 -22.96 34.11 -9.72
C GLU A 61 -22.18 33.52 -8.53
N HIS A 62 -21.89 34.30 -7.48
CA HIS A 62 -21.11 33.80 -6.32
C HIS A 62 -21.96 32.86 -5.46
N VAL A 63 -23.23 33.20 -5.27
CA VAL A 63 -24.19 32.37 -4.53
C VAL A 63 -24.46 31.07 -5.28
N LEU A 64 -24.67 31.13 -6.60
CA LEU A 64 -24.88 29.94 -7.43
C LEU A 64 -23.66 29.01 -7.42
N LYS A 65 -22.44 29.55 -7.56
CA LYS A 65 -21.20 28.74 -7.46
C LYS A 65 -21.06 28.08 -6.08
N ALA A 66 -21.38 28.78 -5.01
CA ALA A 66 -21.38 28.21 -3.66
C ALA A 66 -22.41 27.08 -3.53
N PHE A 67 -23.63 27.28 -4.06
CA PHE A 67 -24.69 26.27 -4.02
C PHE A 67 -24.35 25.02 -4.85
N ILE A 68 -23.78 25.19 -6.04
CA ILE A 68 -23.29 24.06 -6.86
C ILE A 68 -22.22 23.27 -6.09
N ARG A 69 -21.28 23.94 -5.43
CA ARG A 69 -20.25 23.29 -4.60
C ARG A 69 -20.88 22.54 -3.42
N PHE A 70 -21.87 23.12 -2.76
CA PHE A 70 -22.60 22.45 -1.69
C PHE A 70 -23.30 21.19 -2.19
N ALA A 71 -24.00 21.26 -3.33
CA ALA A 71 -24.66 20.10 -3.93
C ALA A 71 -23.66 19.00 -4.31
N LEU A 72 -22.52 19.36 -4.89
CA LEU A 72 -21.44 18.41 -5.19
C LEU A 72 -20.83 17.79 -3.93
N ALA A 73 -20.59 18.58 -2.88
CA ALA A 73 -20.05 18.10 -1.62
C ALA A 73 -21.06 17.21 -0.88
N GLN A 74 -22.36 17.53 -0.92
CA GLN A 74 -23.43 16.68 -0.42
C GLN A 74 -23.46 15.34 -1.16
N GLY A 75 -23.45 15.37 -2.50
CA GLY A 75 -23.38 14.16 -3.32
C GLY A 75 -22.13 13.32 -3.03
N ALA A 76 -20.98 13.96 -2.83
CA ALA A 76 -19.73 13.28 -2.47
C ALA A 76 -19.80 12.60 -1.10
N ILE A 77 -20.56 13.13 -0.13
CA ILE A 77 -20.82 12.44 1.14
C ILE A 77 -21.78 11.27 0.91
N THR A 78 -22.90 11.51 0.23
CA THR A 78 -23.95 10.49 0.01
C THR A 78 -23.40 9.26 -0.73
N TYR A 79 -22.59 9.47 -1.76
CA TYR A 79 -21.95 8.41 -2.55
C TYR A 79 -20.48 8.19 -2.16
N GLY A 80 -20.07 8.64 -0.97
CA GLY A 80 -18.67 8.61 -0.54
C GLY A 80 -18.10 7.19 -0.52
N MET A 81 -18.87 6.22 -0.03
CA MET A 81 -18.46 4.82 -0.02
C MET A 81 -18.23 4.26 -1.44
N GLU A 82 -19.14 4.55 -2.37
CA GLU A 82 -19.03 4.13 -3.77
C GLU A 82 -17.82 4.78 -4.45
N LEU A 83 -17.58 6.06 -4.17
CA LEU A 83 -16.41 6.79 -4.68
C LEU A 83 -15.10 6.15 -4.20
N MET A 84 -15.01 5.78 -2.93
CA MET A 84 -13.82 5.15 -2.37
C MET A 84 -13.59 3.74 -2.96
N GLN A 85 -14.66 2.95 -3.12
CA GLN A 85 -14.58 1.65 -3.78
C GLN A 85 -14.21 1.76 -5.26
N ALA A 86 -14.74 2.76 -5.98
CA ALA A 86 -14.41 3.01 -7.37
C ALA A 86 -12.92 3.38 -7.53
N LEU A 87 -12.39 4.26 -6.67
CA LEU A 87 -10.96 4.58 -6.64
C LEU A 87 -10.11 3.35 -6.38
N PHE A 88 -10.51 2.52 -5.41
CA PHE A 88 -9.82 1.27 -5.12
C PHE A 88 -9.84 0.32 -6.33
N SER A 89 -10.98 0.17 -7.01
CA SER A 89 -11.13 -0.67 -8.19
C SER A 89 -10.25 -0.20 -9.36
N ILE A 90 -10.18 1.11 -9.61
CA ILE A 90 -9.30 1.68 -10.64
C ILE A 90 -7.84 1.31 -10.34
N VAL A 91 -7.40 1.50 -9.09
CA VAL A 91 -6.03 1.16 -8.71
C VAL A 91 -5.76 -0.34 -8.79
N GLN A 92 -6.73 -1.18 -8.43
CA GLN A 92 -6.60 -2.63 -8.63
C GLN A 92 -6.48 -2.99 -10.12
N GLY A 93 -7.19 -2.30 -11.02
CA GLY A 93 -6.98 -2.44 -12.47
C GLY A 93 -5.57 -2.07 -12.93
N ILE A 94 -4.95 -1.06 -12.32
CA ILE A 94 -3.54 -0.71 -12.58
C ILE A 94 -2.62 -1.84 -12.11
N VAL A 95 -2.84 -2.36 -10.90
CA VAL A 95 -2.07 -3.47 -10.33
C VAL A 95 -2.14 -4.70 -11.24
N THR A 96 -3.34 -5.11 -11.68
CA THR A 96 -3.51 -6.27 -12.56
C THR A 96 -2.89 -6.07 -13.94
N THR A 97 -2.94 -4.85 -14.49
CA THR A 97 -2.30 -4.52 -15.78
C THR A 97 -0.77 -4.62 -15.67
N VAL A 98 -0.19 -4.03 -14.62
CA VAL A 98 1.24 -4.14 -14.32
C VAL A 98 1.65 -5.60 -14.16
N MET A 99 0.85 -6.40 -13.45
CA MET A 99 1.10 -7.82 -13.26
C MET A 99 1.02 -8.62 -14.56
N SER A 100 0.08 -8.31 -15.44
CA SER A 100 -0.10 -9.02 -16.72
C SER A 100 1.04 -8.77 -17.70
N GLY A 101 1.69 -7.60 -17.61
CA GLY A 101 2.88 -7.27 -18.40
C GLY A 101 4.18 -7.90 -17.87
N SER A 102 4.16 -8.42 -16.64
CA SER A 102 5.30 -9.12 -16.05
C SER A 102 5.10 -10.63 -16.13
N SER A 103 5.99 -11.34 -16.83
CA SER A 103 6.06 -12.80 -16.78
C SER A 103 6.65 -13.22 -15.42
N MET A 104 5.91 -13.00 -14.34
CA MET A 104 6.33 -13.42 -13.01
C MET A 104 6.05 -14.91 -12.84
N ALA A 105 6.79 -15.71 -13.60
CA ALA A 105 6.97 -17.15 -13.43
C ALA A 105 8.14 -17.47 -12.49
N GLY A 106 8.59 -16.49 -11.71
CA GLY A 106 9.68 -16.63 -10.74
C GLY A 106 9.14 -16.98 -9.37
N SER A 107 8.80 -18.23 -9.15
CA SER A 107 8.72 -18.77 -7.80
C SER A 107 10.11 -18.72 -7.17
N VAL A 108 10.38 -17.73 -6.31
CA VAL A 108 11.53 -17.77 -5.39
C VAL A 108 11.23 -18.80 -4.29
N THR A 109 11.05 -20.07 -4.69
CA THR A 109 10.73 -21.18 -3.79
C THR A 109 11.64 -22.39 -3.96
N GLU A 110 12.55 -22.41 -4.94
CA GLU A 110 13.44 -23.54 -5.14
C GLU A 110 14.89 -23.07 -5.00
N LEU A 111 15.61 -23.67 -4.05
CA LEU A 111 17.07 -23.65 -4.00
C LEU A 111 17.58 -24.20 -5.34
N PRO A 112 18.58 -23.57 -6.00
CA PRO A 112 19.21 -24.14 -7.19
C PRO A 112 19.66 -25.58 -6.89
N THR A 113 19.30 -26.53 -7.75
CA THR A 113 19.61 -27.96 -7.58
C THR A 113 21.11 -28.22 -7.41
N GLU A 114 21.97 -27.35 -7.94
CA GLU A 114 23.43 -27.38 -7.78
C GLU A 114 23.90 -27.21 -6.32
N ILE A 115 23.10 -26.54 -5.48
CA ILE A 115 23.36 -26.38 -4.04
C ILE A 115 22.87 -27.61 -3.27
N VAL A 116 21.76 -28.21 -3.70
CA VAL A 116 21.22 -29.46 -3.12
C VAL A 116 22.19 -30.61 -3.32
N ASP A 117 22.73 -30.76 -4.54
CA ASP A 117 23.70 -31.80 -4.87
C ASP A 117 25.02 -31.64 -4.10
N LYS A 118 25.46 -30.39 -3.85
CA LYS A 118 26.63 -30.14 -3.00
C LYS A 118 26.35 -30.39 -1.52
N ILE A 119 25.14 -30.10 -1.01
CA ILE A 119 24.73 -30.37 0.37
C ILE A 119 24.64 -31.87 0.66
N GLU A 120 24.15 -32.70 -0.28
CA GLU A 120 24.14 -34.16 -0.15
C GLU A 120 25.56 -34.78 -0.14
N SER A 121 26.55 -34.05 -0.66
CA SER A 121 27.95 -34.50 -0.70
C SER A 121 28.78 -34.14 0.54
N VAL A 122 28.21 -33.42 1.53
CA VAL A 122 28.96 -32.94 2.71
C VAL A 122 29.02 -34.01 3.80
N GLY A 123 30.24 -34.47 4.13
CA GLY A 123 30.48 -35.41 5.23
C GLY A 123 30.16 -34.82 6.62
N MET A 124 29.76 -35.69 7.55
CA MET A 124 29.18 -35.38 8.88
C MET A 124 29.97 -34.37 9.76
N LEU A 125 31.26 -34.13 9.49
CA LEU A 125 32.10 -33.18 10.23
C LEU A 125 32.12 -31.76 9.63
N GLU A 126 31.96 -31.61 8.31
CA GLU A 126 31.78 -30.31 7.66
C GLU A 126 30.35 -29.75 7.86
N SER A 127 29.45 -30.60 8.36
CA SER A 127 28.08 -30.24 8.70
C SER A 127 27.97 -29.31 9.92
N ILE A 128 28.91 -29.35 10.89
CA ILE A 128 28.77 -28.56 12.14
C ILE A 128 28.80 -27.04 11.88
N PRO A 129 29.79 -26.48 11.13
CA PRO A 129 29.77 -25.07 10.77
C PRO A 129 28.56 -24.72 9.88
N LEU A 130 28.20 -25.61 8.97
CA LEU A 130 27.11 -25.40 8.01
C LEU A 130 25.75 -25.29 8.73
N TRP A 131 25.51 -26.11 9.76
CA TRP A 131 24.31 -26.04 10.59
C TRP A 131 24.16 -24.69 11.28
N ILE A 132 25.24 -24.14 11.85
CA ILE A 132 25.21 -22.82 12.51
C ILE A 132 24.86 -21.72 11.50
N VAL A 133 25.48 -21.75 10.32
CA VAL A 133 25.21 -20.77 9.25
C VAL A 133 23.78 -20.88 8.74
N THR A 134 23.28 -22.09 8.48
CA THR A 134 21.90 -22.31 8.02
C THR A 134 20.86 -21.96 9.09
N LEU A 135 21.16 -22.19 10.37
CA LEU A 135 20.26 -21.86 11.47
C LEU A 135 20.19 -20.34 11.67
N LEU A 136 21.33 -19.65 11.61
CA LEU A 136 21.38 -18.20 11.71
C LEU A 136 20.73 -17.52 10.48
N GLY A 137 20.98 -18.05 9.28
CA GLY A 137 20.33 -17.61 8.05
C GLY A 137 18.81 -17.79 8.08
N SER A 138 18.32 -18.97 8.49
CA SER A 138 16.89 -19.25 8.57
C SER A 138 16.17 -18.37 9.60
N LEU A 139 16.81 -18.05 10.73
CA LEU A 139 16.28 -17.10 11.70
C LEU A 139 16.10 -15.70 11.08
N LEU A 140 17.12 -15.18 10.38
CA LEU A 140 17.06 -13.87 9.73
C LEU A 140 15.99 -13.80 8.63
N ILE A 141 15.92 -14.83 7.78
CA ILE A 141 14.89 -14.95 6.74
C ILE A 141 13.48 -14.93 7.36
N THR A 142 13.28 -15.64 8.48
CA THR A 142 12.00 -15.68 9.20
C THR A 142 11.60 -14.30 9.73
N VAL A 143 12.54 -13.57 10.34
CA VAL A 143 12.29 -12.21 10.84
C VAL A 143 11.94 -11.25 9.69
N LEU A 144 12.69 -11.29 8.58
CA LEU A 144 12.44 -10.44 7.41
C LEU A 144 11.08 -10.74 6.76
N SER A 145 10.71 -12.03 6.68
CA SER A 145 9.39 -12.45 6.20
C SER A 145 8.26 -11.87 7.06
N PHE A 146 8.42 -11.91 8.40
CA PHE A 146 7.43 -11.33 9.32
C PHE A 146 7.27 -9.82 9.11
N VAL A 147 8.39 -9.10 8.92
CA VAL A 147 8.36 -7.65 8.63
C VAL A 147 7.66 -7.35 7.31
N MET A 148 7.88 -8.14 6.25
CA MET A 148 7.16 -7.97 4.98
C MET A 148 5.66 -8.16 5.16
N ILE A 149 5.25 -9.25 5.82
CA ILE A 149 3.84 -9.54 6.09
C ILE A 149 3.20 -8.40 6.87
N LEU A 150 3.82 -7.94 7.97
CA LEU A 150 3.31 -6.82 8.75
C LEU A 150 3.15 -5.53 7.93
N THR A 151 4.08 -5.25 7.01
CA THR A 151 4.02 -4.04 6.18
C THR A 151 2.83 -4.10 5.22
N VAL A 152 2.60 -5.25 4.57
CA VAL A 152 1.45 -5.47 3.69
C VAL A 152 0.13 -5.40 4.46
N TYR A 153 0.06 -6.01 5.65
CA TYR A 153 -1.10 -5.91 6.54
C TYR A 153 -1.37 -4.47 6.98
N GLY A 154 -0.31 -3.72 7.30
CA GLY A 154 -0.42 -2.30 7.68
C GLY A 154 -1.15 -1.47 6.63
N ARG A 155 -0.89 -1.71 5.33
CA ARG A 155 -1.63 -1.06 4.24
C ARG A 155 -3.13 -1.35 4.28
N MET A 156 -3.54 -2.61 4.47
CA MET A 156 -4.96 -2.97 4.58
C MET A 156 -5.63 -2.21 5.73
N PHE A 157 -4.97 -2.14 6.89
CA PHE A 157 -5.45 -1.34 8.02
C PHE A 157 -5.57 0.16 7.69
N LYS A 158 -4.60 0.75 6.97
CA LYS A 158 -4.72 2.13 6.50
C LYS A 158 -5.99 2.29 5.64
N ILE A 159 -6.22 1.44 4.64
CA ILE A 159 -7.41 1.52 3.77
C ILE A 159 -8.71 1.49 4.59
N TYR A 160 -8.80 0.59 5.57
CA TYR A 160 -9.96 0.53 6.48
C TYR A 160 -10.15 1.81 7.29
N MET A 161 -9.07 2.34 7.89
CA MET A 161 -9.13 3.56 8.68
C MET A 161 -9.54 4.77 7.84
N TYR A 162 -8.93 4.95 6.67
CA TYR A 162 -9.28 6.03 5.75
C TYR A 162 -10.73 5.90 5.26
N THR A 163 -11.18 4.69 4.94
CA THR A 163 -12.56 4.45 4.48
C THR A 163 -13.56 4.75 5.60
N ALA A 164 -13.29 4.33 6.84
CA ALA A 164 -14.17 4.59 7.97
C ALA A 164 -14.37 6.09 8.24
N ILE A 165 -13.29 6.88 8.22
CA ILE A 165 -13.33 8.32 8.54
C ILE A 165 -13.66 9.22 7.34
N ALA A 166 -13.79 8.67 6.14
CA ALA A 166 -13.95 9.42 4.88
C ALA A 166 -15.02 10.52 4.87
N PRO A 167 -16.21 10.36 5.49
CA PRO A 167 -17.27 11.36 5.42
C PRO A 167 -16.84 12.71 6.03
N ILE A 168 -16.00 12.69 7.07
CA ILE A 168 -15.56 13.90 7.78
C ILE A 168 -14.71 14.79 6.87
N PRO A 169 -13.58 14.33 6.27
CA PRO A 169 -12.81 15.16 5.35
C PRO A 169 -13.58 15.52 4.08
N ILE A 170 -14.47 14.66 3.58
CA ILE A 170 -15.27 14.96 2.37
C ILE A 170 -16.22 16.14 2.63
N SER A 171 -16.78 16.28 3.84
CA SER A 171 -17.61 17.44 4.19
C SER A 171 -16.90 18.79 4.05
N SER A 172 -15.57 18.81 4.16
CA SER A 172 -14.77 20.03 4.02
C SER A 172 -14.79 20.63 2.60
N PHE A 173 -15.27 19.88 1.59
CA PHE A 173 -15.42 20.38 0.22
C PHE A 173 -16.43 21.52 0.07
N ALA A 174 -17.40 21.66 0.98
CA ALA A 174 -18.42 22.70 0.89
C ALA A 174 -17.90 24.12 1.19
N GLY A 175 -16.80 24.24 1.94
CA GLY A 175 -16.20 25.52 2.29
C GLY A 175 -14.96 25.82 1.43
N GLU A 176 -14.91 26.99 0.79
CA GLU A 176 -13.72 27.47 0.07
C GLU A 176 -12.43 27.49 0.93
N PRO A 177 -12.44 27.90 2.22
CA PRO A 177 -11.24 27.83 3.06
C PRO A 177 -10.88 26.39 3.50
N THR A 178 -11.83 25.46 3.49
CA THR A 178 -11.64 24.09 4.01
C THR A 178 -11.45 23.05 2.91
N GLN A 179 -11.65 23.43 1.64
CA GLN A 179 -11.60 22.53 0.48
C GLN A 179 -10.24 21.83 0.30
N SER A 180 -9.15 22.44 0.75
CA SER A 180 -7.81 21.84 0.70
C SER A 180 -7.73 20.55 1.53
N ILE A 181 -8.47 20.46 2.64
CA ILE A 181 -8.49 19.29 3.52
C ILE A 181 -9.08 18.10 2.78
N GLY A 182 -10.25 18.26 2.15
CA GLY A 182 -10.90 17.20 1.38
C GLY A 182 -10.07 16.78 0.17
N LYS A 183 -9.47 17.74 -0.55
CA LYS A 183 -8.59 17.44 -1.69
C LYS A 183 -7.37 16.61 -1.26
N ASN A 184 -6.75 17.00 -0.15
CA ASN A 184 -5.61 16.28 0.40
C ASN A 184 -6.03 14.89 0.89
N PHE A 185 -7.22 14.74 1.49
CA PHE A 185 -7.73 13.43 1.89
C PHE A 185 -7.89 12.47 0.71
N ILE A 186 -8.51 12.91 -0.40
CA ILE A 186 -8.64 12.07 -1.59
C ILE A 186 -7.26 11.69 -2.13
N ARG A 187 -6.32 12.65 -2.19
CA ARG A 187 -4.92 12.37 -2.59
C ARG A 187 -4.26 11.34 -1.67
N SER A 188 -4.43 11.46 -0.36
CA SER A 188 -3.90 10.49 0.61
C SER A 188 -4.53 9.11 0.44
N TYR A 189 -5.84 9.03 0.23
CA TYR A 189 -6.53 7.75 0.03
C TYR A 189 -6.08 7.05 -1.25
N VAL A 190 -6.04 7.78 -2.37
CA VAL A 190 -5.50 7.27 -3.64
C VAL A 190 -4.05 6.85 -3.45
N GLY A 191 -3.27 7.59 -2.67
CA GLY A 191 -1.90 7.23 -2.32
C GLY A 191 -1.80 5.88 -1.61
N VAL A 192 -2.58 5.66 -0.54
CA VAL A 192 -2.60 4.36 0.16
C VAL A 192 -3.09 3.23 -0.75
N CYS A 193 -4.01 3.51 -1.67
CA CYS A 193 -4.42 2.53 -2.68
C CYS A 193 -3.24 2.18 -3.60
N LEU A 194 -2.53 3.18 -4.13
CA LEU A 194 -1.38 3.06 -5.03
C LEU A 194 -0.15 2.42 -4.36
N GLU A 195 -0.01 2.50 -3.03
CA GLU A 195 1.04 1.82 -2.26
C GLU A 195 1.11 0.34 -2.63
N GLY A 196 -0.04 -0.32 -2.83
CA GLY A 196 -0.07 -1.73 -3.27
C GLY A 196 0.47 -1.96 -4.68
N ALA A 197 0.23 -1.03 -5.60
CA ALA A 197 0.77 -1.09 -6.95
C ALA A 197 2.29 -0.92 -6.96
N ILE A 198 2.82 -0.02 -6.12
CA ILE A 198 4.27 0.17 -5.98
C ILE A 198 4.92 -1.04 -5.33
N ILE A 199 4.28 -1.65 -4.33
CA ILE A 199 4.80 -2.89 -3.74
C ILE A 199 4.85 -4.01 -4.79
N ALA A 200 3.79 -4.17 -5.59
CA ALA A 200 3.79 -5.15 -6.68
C ALA A 200 4.91 -4.87 -7.71
N LEU A 201 5.11 -3.60 -8.10
CA LEU A 201 6.21 -3.19 -8.96
C LEU A 201 7.59 -3.49 -8.35
N ALA A 202 7.77 -3.23 -7.05
CA ALA A 202 9.01 -3.53 -6.34
C ALA A 202 9.30 -5.04 -6.37
N CYS A 203 8.28 -5.88 -6.19
CA CYS A 203 8.41 -7.33 -6.33
C CYS A 203 8.81 -7.75 -7.75
N ILE A 204 8.24 -7.13 -8.80
CA ILE A 204 8.59 -7.40 -10.21
C ILE A 204 10.05 -7.05 -10.49
N ILE A 205 10.46 -5.82 -10.13
CA ILE A 205 11.83 -5.33 -10.33
C ILE A 205 12.82 -6.22 -9.58
N PHE A 206 12.50 -6.58 -8.33
CA PHE A 206 13.33 -7.47 -7.54
C PHE A 206 13.40 -8.88 -8.13
N SER A 207 12.30 -9.44 -8.65
CA SER A 207 12.32 -10.74 -9.32
C SER A 207 13.23 -10.75 -10.54
N ALA A 208 13.29 -9.65 -11.30
CA ALA A 208 14.22 -9.50 -12.42
C ALA A 208 15.68 -9.32 -11.95
N TYR A 209 15.90 -8.58 -10.86
CA TYR A 209 17.22 -8.42 -10.24
C TYR A 209 17.77 -9.75 -9.72
N ALA A 210 16.96 -10.51 -8.97
CA ALA A 210 17.32 -11.80 -8.39
C ALA A 210 17.45 -12.94 -9.41
N ALA A 211 16.92 -12.77 -10.63
CA ALA A 211 17.13 -13.72 -11.75
C ALA A 211 18.49 -13.56 -12.43
N SER A 212 19.26 -12.51 -12.08
CA SER A 212 20.67 -12.43 -12.49
C SER A 212 21.44 -13.54 -11.77
N PRO A 213 22.26 -14.35 -12.48
CA PRO A 213 22.90 -15.52 -11.89
C PRO A 213 23.64 -15.15 -10.60
N PRO A 214 23.48 -15.92 -9.51
CA PRO A 214 24.32 -15.72 -8.34
C PRO A 214 25.77 -15.80 -8.81
N ALA A 215 26.62 -14.93 -8.29
CA ALA A 215 28.05 -15.02 -8.51
C ALA A 215 28.54 -16.27 -7.77
N VAL A 216 28.34 -17.45 -8.36
CA VAL A 216 29.06 -18.67 -8.00
C VAL A 216 30.52 -18.41 -8.35
N GLY A 217 31.21 -17.75 -7.43
CA GLY A 217 32.65 -17.65 -7.43
C GLY A 217 33.22 -19.05 -7.36
N ASP A 218 34.00 -19.40 -8.37
CA ASP A 218 34.86 -20.56 -8.53
C ASP A 218 34.49 -21.81 -7.73
N THR A 219 34.10 -22.86 -8.45
CA THR A 219 33.78 -24.20 -7.95
C THR A 219 34.90 -24.91 -7.16
N GLU A 220 36.08 -24.27 -7.02
CA GLU A 220 37.25 -24.75 -6.26
C GLU A 220 37.24 -24.36 -4.77
N LEU A 221 36.29 -23.54 -4.31
CA LEU A 221 36.17 -23.14 -2.89
C LEU A 221 35.49 -24.22 -2.02
N SER A 222 35.84 -24.27 -0.73
CA SER A 222 35.24 -25.18 0.26
C SER A 222 33.72 -25.04 0.34
N ALA A 223 33.00 -26.15 0.53
CA ALA A 223 31.54 -26.20 0.61
C ALA A 223 30.95 -25.19 1.62
N VAL A 224 31.65 -24.95 2.73
CA VAL A 224 31.24 -23.98 3.76
C VAL A 224 31.27 -22.54 3.26
N THR A 225 32.28 -22.17 2.46
CA THR A 225 32.42 -20.81 1.89
C THR A 225 31.37 -20.55 0.82
N ILE A 226 31.07 -21.56 -0.01
CA ILE A 226 30.01 -21.48 -1.03
C ILE A 226 28.65 -21.25 -0.37
N VAL A 227 28.32 -22.01 0.68
CA VAL A 227 27.06 -21.86 1.42
C VAL A 227 27.00 -20.52 2.15
N TRP A 228 28.10 -20.05 2.73
CA TRP A 228 28.15 -18.73 3.37
C TRP A 228 27.87 -17.58 2.39
N ASN A 229 28.49 -17.61 1.21
CA ASN A 229 28.26 -16.60 0.17
C ASN A 229 26.81 -16.65 -0.32
N TYR A 230 26.26 -17.84 -0.54
CA TYR A 230 24.87 -18.01 -0.95
C TYR A 230 23.87 -17.50 0.10
N VAL A 231 24.05 -17.86 1.38
CA VAL A 231 23.20 -17.37 2.48
C VAL A 231 23.33 -15.86 2.64
N GLY A 232 24.55 -15.32 2.53
CA GLY A 232 24.80 -13.87 2.58
C GLY A 232 24.09 -13.11 1.46
N GLU A 233 24.19 -13.59 0.22
CA GLU A 233 23.51 -13.00 -0.93
C GLU A 233 21.98 -13.08 -0.80
N LEU A 234 21.45 -14.23 -0.33
CA LEU A 234 20.01 -14.40 -0.12
C LEU A 234 19.47 -13.46 0.97
N VAL A 235 20.19 -13.30 2.08
CA VAL A 235 19.84 -12.34 3.15
C VAL A 235 19.92 -10.90 2.63
N PHE A 236 20.97 -10.56 1.87
CA PHE A 236 21.10 -9.23 1.26
C PHE A 236 19.93 -8.92 0.31
N ASN A 237 19.59 -9.86 -0.57
CA ASN A 237 18.49 -9.74 -1.51
C ASN A 237 17.15 -9.55 -0.78
N LEU A 238 16.88 -10.33 0.27
CA LEU A 238 15.68 -10.12 1.10
C LEU A 238 15.66 -8.76 1.81
N LEU A 239 16.81 -8.26 2.27
CA LEU A 239 16.91 -6.94 2.88
C LEU A 239 16.60 -5.82 1.88
N VAL A 240 17.11 -5.93 0.64
CA VAL A 240 16.80 -4.99 -0.44
C VAL A 240 15.30 -4.99 -0.75
N LEU A 241 14.68 -6.17 -0.85
CA LEU A 241 13.25 -6.29 -1.07
C LEU A 241 12.43 -5.66 0.07
N VAL A 242 12.75 -5.98 1.33
CA VAL A 242 12.07 -5.39 2.50
C VAL A 242 12.24 -3.86 2.52
N GLY A 243 13.43 -3.37 2.19
CA GLY A 243 13.72 -1.94 2.07
C GLY A 243 12.86 -1.27 1.00
N ALA A 244 12.75 -1.88 -0.19
CA ALA A 244 11.92 -1.38 -1.28
C ALA A 244 10.42 -1.36 -0.91
N ILE A 245 9.93 -2.42 -0.26
CA ILE A 245 8.53 -2.51 0.21
C ILE A 245 8.24 -1.42 1.26
N LYS A 246 9.13 -1.21 2.24
CA LYS A 246 8.93 -0.15 3.25
C LYS A 246 9.08 1.26 2.66
N ALA A 247 9.91 1.43 1.63
CA ALA A 247 10.06 2.70 0.92
C ALA A 247 8.83 3.05 0.07
N SER A 248 8.02 2.06 -0.34
CA SER A 248 6.84 2.28 -1.19
C SER A 248 5.89 3.34 -0.63
N ASP A 249 5.57 3.30 0.67
CA ASP A 249 4.70 4.29 1.35
C ASP A 249 5.24 5.71 1.17
N ARG A 250 6.54 5.90 1.41
CA ARG A 250 7.21 7.20 1.25
C ARG A 250 7.18 7.65 -0.20
N ILE A 251 7.50 6.77 -1.15
CA ILE A 251 7.50 7.08 -2.59
C ILE A 251 6.12 7.55 -3.02
N VAL A 252 5.03 6.87 -2.62
CA VAL A 252 3.68 7.32 -2.97
C VAL A 252 3.37 8.69 -2.38
N ARG A 253 3.71 8.91 -1.11
CA ARG A 253 3.43 10.19 -0.45
C ARG A 253 4.18 11.35 -1.11
N GLU A 254 5.42 11.13 -1.54
CA GLU A 254 6.19 12.11 -2.30
C GLU A 254 5.55 12.37 -3.68
N MET A 255 5.16 11.31 -4.42
CA MET A 255 4.50 11.46 -5.73
C MET A 255 3.16 12.20 -5.65
N MET A 256 2.39 11.99 -4.58
CA MET A 256 1.09 12.65 -4.38
C MET A 256 1.21 14.08 -3.83
N GLY A 257 2.44 14.58 -3.62
CA GLY A 257 2.69 15.90 -3.06
C GLY A 257 2.25 16.02 -1.59
N LEU A 258 2.29 14.91 -0.86
CA LEU A 258 1.92 14.80 0.56
C LEU A 258 3.15 14.73 1.48
N GLY A 259 4.35 14.79 0.90
CA GLY A 259 5.62 14.83 1.61
C GLY A 259 5.99 16.27 1.97
N GLY A 260 5.75 16.62 3.23
CA GLY A 260 6.27 17.79 3.93
C GLY A 260 6.70 17.37 5.33
#